data_AF-A0A1Q8QRX0-F1
#
_entry.id   AF-A0A1Q8QRX0-F1
#
_cell.length_a   1.000
_cell.length_b   1.000
_cell.length_c   1.000
_cell.angle_alpha   90.00
_cell.angle_beta   90.00
_cell.angle_gamma   90.00
#
_symmetry.space_group_name_H-M   'P 1'
#
loop_
_entity.id
_entity.type
_entity.pdbx_description
1 polymer ?
#
loop_
_entity_poly.entity_id
_entity_poly.type
_entity_poly.pdbx_seq_one_letter_code
_entity_poly.pdbx_strand_id
1 'polypeptide(L)'
;MSKIFSMVELETSTGISDSGLMGGIPDREDVEGSDLYQELVEDCGGSEYINVTVNPYIYGDGESENAGAEDLEWIKSHPEFISSDEVTSLQDATFTILYPDQGQHFM
;
A
#
# COMPACT_ATOMS: atom_id res chain seq x y z
N MET A 1 6.58 -22.31 2.55
CA MET A 1 6.67 -21.22 1.57
C MET A 1 6.49 -19.95 2.36
N SER A 2 7.35 -18.96 2.14
CA SER A 2 7.27 -17.68 2.82
C SER A 2 6.44 -16.72 1.98
N LYS A 3 5.62 -15.91 2.63
CA LYS A 3 4.67 -15.01 1.98
C LYS A 3 5.06 -13.57 2.28
N ILE A 4 5.16 -12.76 1.25
CA ILE A 4 5.47 -11.33 1.35
C ILE A 4 4.17 -10.54 1.17
N PHE A 5 3.91 -9.62 2.07
CA PHE A 5 2.83 -8.65 1.96
C PHE A 5 3.34 -7.29 2.42
N SER A 6 2.67 -6.22 2.02
CA SER A 6 2.99 -4.87 2.46
C SER A 6 1.76 -4.16 2.98
N MET A 7 1.93 -3.42 4.06
CA MET A 7 0.97 -2.41 4.49
C MET A 7 1.29 -1.11 3.77
N VAL A 8 0.37 -0.66 2.94
CA VAL A 8 0.47 0.58 2.18
C VAL A 8 -0.39 1.61 2.89
N GLU A 9 0.25 2.68 3.34
CA GLU A 9 -0.39 3.84 3.94
C GLU A 9 -0.29 5.00 2.94
N LEU A 10 -1.43 5.62 2.65
CA LEU A 10 -1.56 6.76 1.77
C LEU A 10 -1.98 7.97 2.59
N GLU A 11 -1.30 9.08 2.42
CA GLU A 11 -1.61 10.35 3.09
C GLU A 11 -1.63 11.48 2.06
N THR A 12 -2.77 12.16 1.93
CA THR A 12 -2.91 13.33 1.07
C THR A 12 -2.37 14.58 1.75
N SER A 13 -1.99 15.58 0.95
CA SER A 13 -1.59 16.90 1.46
C SER A 13 -2.74 17.63 2.18
N THR A 14 -3.99 17.21 1.96
CA THR A 14 -5.18 17.74 2.62
C THR A 14 -5.41 17.15 4.02
N GLY A 15 -4.63 16.14 4.42
CA GLY A 15 -4.74 15.46 5.71
C GLY A 15 -5.73 14.29 5.73
N ILE A 16 -6.11 13.78 4.56
CA ILE A 16 -6.89 12.54 4.43
C ILE A 16 -5.89 11.39 4.31
N SER A 17 -6.10 10.33 5.09
CA SER A 17 -5.23 9.16 5.08
C SER A 17 -6.04 7.90 4.88
N ASP A 18 -5.57 6.98 4.05
CA ASP A 18 -6.13 5.65 3.89
C ASP A 18 -5.03 4.59 3.96
N SER A 19 -5.37 3.34 4.27
CA SER A 19 -4.40 2.28 4.46
C SER A 19 -4.95 0.94 4.00
N GLY A 20 -4.12 0.18 3.28
CA GLY A 20 -4.49 -1.12 2.72
C GLY A 20 -3.37 -2.14 2.79
N LEU A 21 -3.73 -3.40 2.59
CA LEU A 21 -2.77 -4.50 2.48
C LEU A 21 -2.62 -4.89 1.01
N MET A 22 -1.38 -5.08 0.56
CA MET A 22 -1.04 -5.54 -0.79
C MET A 22 -0.12 -6.75 -0.74
N GLY A 23 -0.23 -7.62 -1.75
CA GLY A 23 0.65 -8.76 -1.91
C GLY A 23 2.01 -8.34 -2.45
N GLY A 24 3.09 -8.82 -1.85
CA GLY A 24 4.46 -8.45 -2.24
C GLY A 24 4.86 -7.06 -1.76
N ILE A 25 5.79 -6.44 -2.48
CA ILE A 25 6.27 -5.07 -2.24
C ILE A 25 5.79 -4.24 -3.43
N PRO A 26 4.69 -3.49 -3.30
CA PRO A 26 4.13 -2.72 -4.40
C PRO A 26 5.03 -1.53 -4.72
N ASP A 27 5.24 -1.28 -6.01
CA ASP A 27 5.88 -0.07 -6.50
C ASP A 27 4.83 1.04 -6.70
N ARG A 28 5.29 2.22 -7.14
CA ARG A 28 4.40 3.35 -7.44
C ARG A 28 3.27 2.95 -8.39
N GLU A 29 3.58 2.24 -9.48
CA GLU A 29 2.59 1.88 -10.50
C GLU A 29 1.52 0.92 -9.96
N ASP A 30 1.90 -0.02 -9.07
CA ASP A 30 0.96 -0.92 -8.41
C ASP A 30 0.01 -0.16 -7.49
N VAL A 31 0.53 0.82 -6.73
CA VAL A 31 -0.28 1.65 -5.84
C VAL A 31 -1.21 2.55 -6.64
N GLU A 32 -0.73 3.26 -7.66
CA GLU A 32 -1.55 4.12 -8.53
C GLU A 32 -2.67 3.35 -9.24
N GLY A 33 -2.42 2.08 -9.60
CA GLY A 33 -3.41 1.20 -10.23
C GLY A 33 -4.34 0.48 -9.27
N SER A 34 -4.19 0.67 -7.95
CA SER A 34 -4.99 -0.02 -6.94
C SER A 34 -6.29 0.70 -6.61
N ASP A 35 -7.30 -0.08 -6.21
CA ASP A 35 -8.57 0.46 -5.72
C ASP A 35 -8.37 1.39 -4.50
N LEU A 36 -7.38 1.10 -3.65
CA LEU A 36 -7.01 1.91 -2.49
C LEU A 36 -6.68 3.36 -2.87
N TYR A 37 -5.83 3.52 -3.89
CA TYR A 37 -5.45 4.84 -4.38
C TYR A 37 -6.63 5.53 -5.05
N GLN A 38 -7.40 4.81 -5.87
CA GLN A 38 -8.57 5.38 -6.55
C GLN A 38 -9.64 5.88 -5.56
N GLU A 39 -9.96 5.12 -4.51
CA GLU A 39 -10.92 5.55 -3.49
C GLU A 39 -10.44 6.82 -2.76
N LEU A 40 -9.18 6.85 -2.32
CA LEU A 40 -8.62 8.02 -1.64
C LEU A 40 -8.66 9.27 -2.53
N VAL A 41 -8.35 9.09 -3.81
CA VAL A 41 -8.40 10.13 -4.82
C VAL A 41 -9.80 10.69 -5.01
N GLU A 42 -10.79 9.81 -5.11
CA GLU A 42 -12.18 10.19 -5.31
C GLU A 42 -12.72 10.93 -4.08
N ASP A 43 -12.33 10.52 -2.87
CA ASP A 43 -12.71 11.19 -1.62
C ASP A 43 -12.01 12.55 -1.44
N CYS A 44 -10.71 12.62 -1.79
CA CYS A 44 -9.92 13.84 -1.63
C CYS A 44 -10.26 14.93 -2.66
N GLY A 45 -10.81 14.59 -3.83
CA GLY A 45 -11.30 15.54 -4.85
C GLY A 45 -10.24 16.49 -5.46
N GLY A 46 -8.96 16.30 -5.11
CA GLY A 46 -7.84 17.16 -5.52
C GLY A 46 -6.79 17.33 -4.43
N SER A 47 -5.88 16.36 -4.30
CA SER A 47 -4.64 16.53 -3.53
C SER A 47 -3.54 17.09 -4.45
N GLU A 48 -2.61 17.88 -3.91
CA GLU A 48 -1.39 18.25 -4.66
C GLU A 48 -0.44 17.05 -4.79
N TYR A 49 -0.37 16.25 -3.72
CA TYR A 49 0.42 15.04 -3.67
C TYR A 49 -0.15 14.04 -2.68
N ILE A 50 0.16 12.76 -2.89
CA ILE A 50 -0.15 11.67 -1.99
C ILE A 50 1.17 11.05 -1.55
N ASN A 51 1.45 11.12 -0.26
CA ASN A 51 2.56 10.41 0.35
C ASN A 51 2.18 8.95 0.52
N VAL A 52 3.05 8.07 0.07
CA VAL A 52 2.86 6.62 0.14
C VAL A 52 3.96 6.05 1.00
N THR A 53 3.57 5.36 2.06
CA THR A 53 4.48 4.60 2.92
C THR A 53 4.16 3.12 2.77
N VAL A 54 5.13 2.36 2.28
CA VAL A 54 5.06 0.92 2.10
C VAL A 54 5.88 0.27 3.20
N ASN A 55 5.21 -0.49 4.06
CA ASN A 55 5.81 -1.28 5.11
C ASN A 55 5.74 -2.76 4.71
N PRO A 56 6.80 -3.32 4.11
CA PRO A 56 6.81 -4.71 3.69
C PRO A 56 7.09 -5.65 4.86
N TYR A 57 6.48 -6.83 4.81
CA TYR A 57 6.54 -7.89 5.81
C TYR A 57 6.66 -9.25 5.13
N ILE A 58 7.33 -10.19 5.80
CA ILE A 58 7.42 -11.58 5.37
C ILE A 58 7.11 -12.53 6.52
N TYR A 59 6.34 -13.59 6.25
CA TYR A 59 6.03 -14.64 7.22
C TYR A 59 6.15 -16.04 6.61
N GLY A 60 6.40 -17.03 7.47
CA GLY A 60 6.61 -18.42 7.07
C GLY A 60 8.05 -18.73 6.67
N ASP A 61 8.32 -20.03 6.44
CA ASP A 61 9.65 -20.55 6.13
C ASP A 61 9.67 -21.14 4.70
N GLY A 62 10.72 -20.82 3.92
CA GLY A 62 10.93 -21.34 2.57
C GLY A 62 10.99 -20.27 1.47
N GLU A 63 10.74 -20.67 0.22
CA GLU A 63 10.75 -19.78 -0.94
C GLU A 63 9.71 -18.66 -0.81
N SER A 64 10.15 -17.44 -1.09
CA SER A 64 9.39 -16.21 -0.94
C SER A 64 8.53 -15.93 -2.17
N GLU A 65 7.23 -15.80 -1.94
CA GLU A 65 6.21 -15.48 -2.95
C GLU A 65 5.27 -14.38 -2.43
N ASN A 66 4.55 -13.73 -3.34
CA ASN A 66 3.59 -12.69 -2.96
C ASN A 66 2.38 -13.32 -2.27
N ALA A 67 1.92 -12.70 -1.18
CA ALA A 67 0.67 -13.06 -0.51
C ALA A 67 -0.50 -12.89 -1.46
N GLY A 68 -1.40 -13.88 -1.50
CA GLY A 68 -2.60 -13.84 -2.33
C GLY A 68 -3.74 -13.10 -1.64
N ALA A 69 -4.86 -12.91 -2.34
CA ALA A 69 -6.03 -12.23 -1.77
C ALA A 69 -6.54 -12.90 -0.47
N GLU A 70 -6.58 -14.23 -0.43
CA GLU A 70 -7.00 -15.00 0.77
C GLU A 70 -6.09 -14.73 1.98
N ASP A 71 -4.77 -14.65 1.75
CA ASP A 71 -3.80 -14.31 2.80
C ASP A 71 -4.04 -12.88 3.31
N LEU A 72 -4.20 -11.92 2.39
CA LEU A 72 -4.42 -10.51 2.74
C LEU A 72 -5.73 -10.30 3.51
N GLU A 73 -6.82 -10.98 3.13
CA GLU A 73 -8.10 -10.92 3.85
C GLU A 73 -7.99 -11.49 5.27
N TRP A 74 -7.22 -12.57 5.44
CA TRP A 74 -6.95 -13.15 6.75
C TRP A 74 -6.11 -12.18 7.61
N ILE A 75 -5.02 -11.63 7.06
CA ILE A 75 -4.17 -10.65 7.77
C ILE A 75 -4.97 -9.40 8.14
N LYS A 76 -5.86 -8.93 7.25
CA LYS A 76 -6.77 -7.80 7.51
C LYS A 76 -7.69 -8.08 8.70
N SER A 77 -8.15 -9.32 8.85
CA SER A 77 -8.98 -9.75 9.97
C SER A 77 -8.19 -9.99 11.26
N HIS A 78 -6.87 -10.19 11.14
CA HIS A 78 -5.95 -10.49 12.24
C HIS A 78 -4.75 -9.51 12.27
N PRO A 79 -4.98 -8.21 12.50
CA PRO A 79 -3.91 -7.21 12.49
C PRO A 79 -2.83 -7.47 13.57
N GLU A 80 -3.17 -8.19 14.63
CA GLU A 80 -2.22 -8.63 15.67
C GLU A 80 -1.12 -9.55 15.12
N PHE A 81 -1.38 -10.24 14.01
CA PHE A 81 -0.42 -11.13 13.37
C PHE A 81 0.82 -10.38 12.88
N ILE A 82 0.64 -9.16 12.35
CA ILE A 82 1.73 -8.33 11.82
C ILE A 82 2.76 -7.99 12.92
N SER A 83 2.31 -7.90 14.18
CA SER A 83 3.18 -7.64 15.34
C SER A 83 3.67 -8.92 16.04
N SER A 84 3.37 -10.09 15.48
CA SER A 84 3.79 -11.38 16.05
C SER A 84 5.23 -11.73 15.64
N ASP A 85 5.89 -12.57 16.44
CA ASP A 85 7.27 -13.01 16.21
C ASP A 85 7.43 -13.85 14.91
N GLU A 86 6.32 -14.34 14.35
CA GLU A 86 6.28 -15.08 13.08
C GLU A 86 6.41 -14.17 11.84
N VAL A 87 6.26 -12.86 12.02
CA VAL A 87 6.33 -11.86 10.95
C VAL A 87 7.61 -11.06 11.10
N THR A 88 8.39 -10.99 10.03
CA THR A 88 9.59 -10.17 9.96
C THR A 88 9.30 -8.93 9.13
N SER A 89 9.50 -7.74 9.71
CA SER A 89 9.46 -6.48 8.98
C SER A 89 10.67 -6.35 8.05
N LEU A 90 10.43 -5.99 6.81
CA LEU A 90 11.45 -5.69 5.81
C LEU A 90 11.72 -4.17 5.77
N GLN A 91 12.60 -3.73 4.86
CA GLN A 91 12.94 -2.32 4.71
C GLN A 91 11.73 -1.52 4.21
N ASP A 92 11.34 -0.50 4.96
CA ASP A 92 10.29 0.44 4.57
C ASP A 92 10.70 1.22 3.31
N ALA A 93 9.69 1.54 2.50
CA ALA A 93 9.83 2.38 1.33
C ALA A 93 8.82 3.51 1.41
N THR A 94 9.27 4.74 1.21
CA THR A 94 8.36 5.90 1.16
C THR A 94 8.61 6.67 -0.13
N PHE A 95 7.52 7.01 -0.82
CA PHE A 95 7.56 7.81 -2.04
C PHE A 95 6.32 8.69 -2.13
N THR A 96 6.41 9.74 -2.94
CA THR A 96 5.30 10.69 -3.12
C THR A 96 4.77 10.53 -4.54
N ILE A 97 3.46 10.36 -4.69
CA ILE A 97 2.77 10.43 -5.98
C ILE A 97 2.29 11.87 -6.15
N LEU A 98 2.80 12.55 -7.18
CA LEU A 98 2.33 13.88 -7.53
C LEU A 98 1.06 13.72 -8.34
N TYR A 99 -0.01 14.39 -7.93
CA TYR A 99 -1.19 14.47 -8.77
C TYR A 99 -0.77 15.20 -10.05
N PRO A 100 -0.97 14.61 -11.25
CA PRO A 100 -0.72 15.36 -12.47
C PRO A 100 -1.66 16.56 -12.41
N ASP A 101 -1.06 17.76 -12.43
CA ASP A 101 -1.77 19.02 -12.59
C ASP A 101 -2.81 18.79 -13.69
N GLN A 102 -4.10 18.87 -13.34
CA GLN A 102 -5.22 18.78 -14.28
C GLN A 102 -5.25 20.02 -15.22
N GLY A 103 -4.11 20.68 -15.43
CA GLY A 103 -3.88 21.75 -16.38
C GLY A 103 -3.16 21.23 -17.62
N GLN A 104 -3.84 20.37 -18.38
CA GLN A 104 -3.63 20.36 -19.82
C GLN A 104 -4.99 20.29 -20.53
N HIS A 105 -5.80 21.31 -20.28
CA HIS A 105 -6.87 21.72 -21.17
C HIS A 105 -6.21 22.25 -22.47
N PHE A 106 -5.79 21.36 -23.36
CA PHE A 106 -5.48 21.77 -24.72
C PHE A 106 -6.81 21.98 -25.46
N MET A 107 -6.97 23.23 -25.90
CA MET A 107 -8.03 23.75 -26.75
C MET A 107 -8.30 22.93 -28.00
#